data_AF-A0A5A8ADU6-F1
#
_entry.id   AF-A0A5A8ADU6-F1
#
_cell.length_a   1.000
_cell.length_b   1.000
_cell.length_c   1.000
_cell.angle_alpha   90.00
_cell.angle_beta   90.00
_cell.angle_gamma   90.00
#
_symmetry.space_group_name_H-M   'P 1'
#
loop_
_entity.id
_entity.type
_entity.pdbx_description
1 polymer ?
#
loop_
_entity_poly.entity_id
_entity_poly.type
_entity_poly.pdbx_seq_one_letter_code
_entity_poly.pdbx_strand_id
1 'polypeptide(L)' 'MTVEEYLKTNKAVSVSEVAKLMFPNNKTAALYLTNKLNGTAKRSFTKKDAEKALGALKTLYGSISDLTIE' A
#
# COMPACT_ATOMS: atom_id res chain seq x y z
N MET A 1 -2.62 -0.25 -14.26
CA MET A 1 -2.01 -1.04 -13.17
C MET A 1 -2.67 -0.59 -11.89
N THR A 2 -3.15 -1.53 -11.07
CA THR A 2 -3.80 -1.18 -9.81
C THR A 2 -2.77 -0.78 -8.76
N VAL A 3 -3.19 -0.03 -7.74
CA VAL A 3 -2.34 0.29 -6.58
C VAL A 3 -1.81 -0.98 -5.91
N GLU A 4 -2.62 -2.02 -5.84
CA GLU A 4 -2.24 -3.31 -5.25
C GLU A 4 -1.12 -3.98 -6.06
N GLU A 5 -1.27 -4.08 -7.39
CA GLU A 5 -0.25 -4.64 -8.27
C GLU A 5 1.05 -3.85 -8.20
N TYR A 6 0.97 -2.53 -8.16
CA TYR A 6 2.14 -1.66 -8.05
C TYR A 6 2.94 -1.91 -6.77
N LEU A 7 2.25 -2.05 -5.64
CA LEU A 7 2.89 -2.37 -4.35
C LEU A 7 3.51 -3.77 -4.30
N LYS A 8 2.98 -4.73 -5.08
CA LYS A 8 3.52 -6.10 -5.15
C LYS A 8 4.72 -6.23 -6.08
N THR A 9 4.75 -5.45 -7.16
CA THR A 9 5.69 -5.66 -8.28
C THR A 9 6.82 -4.65 -8.32
N ASN A 10 6.59 -3.42 -7.87
CA ASN A 10 7.61 -2.37 -7.95
C ASN A 10 8.58 -2.43 -6.76
N LYS A 11 9.80 -2.94 -7.02
CA LYS A 11 10.87 -3.04 -6.01
C LYS A 11 11.44 -1.69 -5.56
N ALA A 12 11.24 -0.61 -6.32
CA ALA A 12 11.67 0.72 -5.92
C ALA A 12 10.78 1.33 -4.82
N VAL A 13 9.59 0.76 -4.61
CA VAL A 13 8.64 1.20 -3.59
C VAL A 13 8.91 0.50 -2.27
N SER A 14 9.09 1.28 -1.22
CA SER A 14 9.20 0.76 0.14
C SER A 14 7.81 0.53 0.72
N VAL A 15 7.34 -0.72 0.69
CA VAL A 15 6.07 -1.14 1.31
C VAL A 15 6.03 -0.76 2.81
N SER A 16 7.18 -0.75 3.48
CA SER A 16 7.30 -0.37 4.90
C SER A 16 6.99 1.11 5.12
N GLU A 17 7.49 2.00 4.26
CA GLU A 17 7.24 3.45 4.36
C GLU A 17 5.79 3.78 4.00
N VAL A 18 5.27 3.16 2.93
CA VAL A 18 3.85 3.26 2.57
C VAL A 18 2.98 2.83 3.74
N ALA A 19 3.29 1.69 4.36
CA ALA A 19 2.51 1.18 5.49
C ALA A 19 2.54 2.11 6.71
N LYS A 20 3.69 2.73 7.02
CA LYS A 20 3.80 3.70 8.13
C LYS A 20 2.87 4.90 7.94
N LEU A 21 2.74 5.38 6.70
CA LEU A 21 1.81 6.47 6.38
C LEU A 21 0.35 6.02 6.42
N MET A 22 0.04 4.80 5.94
CA MET A 22 -1.32 4.26 5.98
C MET A 22 -1.81 3.95 7.40
N PHE A 23 -0.91 3.53 8.28
CA PHE A 23 -1.21 3.02 9.62
C PHE A 23 -0.25 3.61 10.68
N PRO A 24 -0.29 4.92 10.96
CA PRO A 24 0.71 5.60 11.78
C PRO A 24 0.80 5.09 13.22
N ASN A 25 -0.31 4.58 13.77
CA ASN A 25 -0.36 4.04 15.13
C ASN A 25 -0.12 2.52 15.21
N ASN A 26 0.20 1.87 14.09
CA ASN A 26 0.42 0.43 14.04
C ASN A 26 1.93 0.12 14.03
N LYS A 27 2.46 -0.37 15.17
CA LYS A 27 3.86 -0.79 15.30
C LYS A 27 4.27 -1.89 14.29
N THR A 28 3.29 -2.64 13.78
CA THR A 28 3.46 -3.71 12.80
C THR A 28 2.91 -3.34 11.42
N ALA A 29 2.85 -2.04 11.08
CA ALA A 29 2.26 -1.55 9.84
C ALA A 29 2.77 -2.28 8.59
N ALA A 30 4.08 -2.47 8.47
CA ALA A 30 4.69 -3.18 7.33
C ALA A 30 4.13 -4.61 7.18
N LEU A 31 4.18 -5.41 8.26
CA LEU A 31 3.62 -6.77 8.26
C LEU A 31 2.10 -6.74 8.00
N TYR A 32 1.40 -5.74 8.53
CA TYR A 32 -0.04 -5.58 8.35
C TYR A 32 -0.42 -5.35 6.88
N LEU A 33 0.31 -4.46 6.19
CA LEU A 33 0.11 -4.19 4.76
C LEU A 33 0.53 -5.39 3.90
N THR A 34 1.66 -6.03 4.19
CA THR A 34 2.11 -7.23 3.48
C THR A 34 1.08 -8.36 3.58
N ASN A 35 0.50 -8.58 4.76
CA ASN A 35 -0.54 -9.60 4.91
C ASN A 35 -1.79 -9.28 4.08
N LYS A 36 -2.19 -8.01 4.00
CA LYS A 36 -3.30 -7.58 3.13
C LYS A 36 -3.00 -7.82 1.65
N LEU A 37 -1.82 -7.42 1.18
CA LEU A 37 -1.40 -7.63 -0.20
C LEU A 37 -1.36 -9.12 -0.55
N ASN A 38 -0.87 -9.96 0.36
CA ASN A 38 -0.73 -11.40 0.09
C ASN A 38 -2.00 -12.23 0.40
N GLY A 39 -3.09 -11.59 0.86
CA GLY A 39 -4.30 -12.32 1.26
C GLY A 39 -4.11 -13.23 2.48
N THR A 40 -3.08 -13.00 3.30
CA THR A 40 -2.74 -13.85 4.44
C THR A 40 -3.34 -13.35 5.75
N ALA A 41 -3.30 -14.17 6.80
CA ALA A 41 -3.86 -13.83 8.12
C ALA A 41 -5.35 -13.42 8.07
N LYS A 42 -6.11 -13.94 7.10
CA LYS A 42 -7.51 -13.59 6.82
C LYS A 42 -7.72 -12.09 6.57
N ARG A 43 -6.74 -11.41 5.96
CA ARG A 43 -6.83 -10.01 5.58
C ARG A 43 -6.77 -9.87 4.07
N SER A 44 -7.71 -9.11 3.52
CA SER A 44 -7.69 -8.72 2.12
C SER A 44 -7.28 -7.26 1.98
N PHE A 45 -6.59 -6.96 0.88
CA PHE A 45 -6.43 -5.59 0.39
C PHE A 45 -7.79 -5.11 -0.13
N THR A 46 -8.24 -3.96 0.33
CA THR A 46 -9.55 -3.41 0.00
C THR A 46 -9.42 -2.12 -0.78
N LYS A 47 -10.50 -1.68 -1.43
CA LYS A 47 -10.57 -0.36 -2.07
C LYS A 47 -10.13 0.80 -1.16
N LYS A 48 -10.50 0.75 0.13
CA LYS A 48 -10.06 1.76 1.12
C LYS A 48 -8.56 1.70 1.39
N ASP A 49 -7.96 0.50 1.34
CA ASP A 49 -6.51 0.37 1.44
C ASP A 49 -5.83 0.93 0.19
N ALA A 50 -6.40 0.71 -1.00
CA ALA A 50 -5.90 1.29 -2.25
C ALA A 50 -5.92 2.83 -2.24
N GLU A 51 -7.00 3.45 -1.78
CA GLU A 51 -7.11 4.91 -1.62
C GLU A 51 -6.03 5.47 -0.68
N LYS A 52 -5.85 4.84 0.48
CA LYS A 52 -4.84 5.25 1.46
C LYS A 52 -3.42 5.03 0.95
N ALA A 53 -3.18 3.90 0.29
CA ALA A 53 -1.90 3.58 -0.32
C ALA A 53 -1.57 4.58 -1.43
N LEU A 54 -2.52 4.96 -2.28
CA LEU A 54 -2.31 5.98 -3.31
C LEU A 54 -1.93 7.33 -2.67
N GLY A 55 -2.60 7.73 -1.59
CA GLY A 55 -2.24 8.93 -0.84
C GLY A 55 -0.82 8.87 -0.28
N ALA A 56 -0.46 7.76 0.38
CA ALA A 56 0.88 7.54 0.91
C ALA A 56 1.97 7.55 -0.18
N LEU A 57 1.70 6.90 -1.31
CA LEU A 57 2.59 6.86 -2.45
C LEU A 57 2.81 8.25 -3.07
N LYS A 58 1.74 9.06 -3.17
CA LYS A 58 1.85 10.46 -3.62
C LYS A 58 2.70 11.31 -2.68
N THR A 59 2.59 11.09 -1.37
CA THR A 59 3.42 11.77 -0.37
C THR A 59 4.89 11.38 -0.48
N LEU A 60 5.19 10.09 -0.70
CA LEU A 60 6.57 9.59 -0.73
C LEU A 60 7.29 9.86 -2.05
N TYR A 61 6.58 9.74 -3.17
CA TYR A 61 7.19 9.69 -4.50
C TYR A 61 6.66 10.78 -5.46
N GLY A 62 5.75 11.64 -5.01
CA GLY A 62 5.20 12.75 -5.81
C GLY A 62 4.13 12.31 -6.80
N SER A 63 4.16 12.85 -8.02
CA SER A 63 3.13 12.60 -9.05
C SER A 63 3.16 11.16 -9.53
N ILE A 64 2.28 10.34 -8.95
CA ILE A 64 1.90 9.04 -9.48
C ILE A 64 0.54 9.21 -10.13
N SER A 65 0.54 9.31 -11.46
CA SER A 65 -0.64 9.68 -12.25
C SER A 65 -1.39 8.47 -12.82
N ASP A 66 -0.76 7.29 -12.84
CA ASP A 66 -1.23 6.16 -13.68
C ASP A 66 -1.71 4.93 -12.89
N LEU A 67 -2.00 5.08 -11.58
CA LEU A 67 -2.52 4.00 -10.75
C LEU A 67 -4.05 4.04 -10.64
N THR A 68 -4.67 2.88 -10.84
CA THR A 68 -6.12 2.69 -10.67
C THR A 68 -6.45 2.10 -9.30
N ILE A 69 -7.65 2.42 -8.80
CA ILE A 69 -8.21 1.89 -7.55
C ILE A 69 -9.33 0.93 -7.93
N GLU A 70 -9.15 -0.36 -7.65
CA GLU A 70 -10.16 -1.42 -7.81
C GLU A 70 -10.53 -2.01 -6.46
#